data_AF-F9S5P2-F1
#
_entry.id   AF-F9S5P2-F1
#
_cell.length_a   1.000
_cell.length_b   1.000
_cell.length_c   1.000
_cell.angle_alpha   90.00
_cell.angle_beta   90.00
_cell.angle_gamma   90.00
#
_symmetry.space_group_name_H-M   'P 1'
#
loop_
_entity.id
_entity.type
_entity.pdbx_description
1 polymer ?
#
loop_
_entity_poly.entity_id
_entity_poly.type
_entity_poly.pdbx_seq_one_letter_code
_entity_poly.pdbx_strand_id
1 'polypeptide(L)'
;MNLQKYLKSLNYNPSLSGQELSDNITQAAFNTSSLLSNIGQHSTDNPNYRNVYVSQFPSASRPTQGGNIPFSAVQSYTTTLSDFVKVTTRIELTNEVINISKFDIEANTASLVGQVLADQVAQVVVADIETRLTDTKITNPITAGYNEDILQVKSSFSGEWGRDINSVYDLLATAVKLIPDTYDANSKLFCNKNNFTDFAASITADGEQVWLIQNGLLLGRYEIVICDQLDDDTMYFGDLEAAFDVVSMSGNQTVDPVTKPDR
;
A
#
# COMPACT_ATOMS: atom_id res chain seq x y z
N MET A 1 -31.81 -43.88 23.55
CA MET A 1 -31.14 -43.16 24.65
C MET A 1 -30.18 -42.16 24.00
N ASN A 2 -30.59 -40.88 23.86
CA ASN A 2 -29.75 -39.82 23.30
C ASN A 2 -28.87 -39.26 24.43
N LEU A 3 -27.74 -39.91 24.66
CA LEU A 3 -26.76 -39.46 25.65
C LEU A 3 -25.53 -38.98 24.88
N GLN A 4 -25.41 -37.66 24.71
CA GLN A 4 -24.23 -37.03 24.13
C GLN A 4 -23.25 -36.71 25.27
N LYS A 5 -22.03 -37.25 25.16
CA LYS A 5 -20.91 -36.92 26.05
C LYS A 5 -20.14 -35.76 25.41
N TYR A 6 -20.32 -34.55 25.95
CA TYR A 6 -19.51 -33.41 25.54
C TYR A 6 -18.10 -33.53 26.10
N LEU A 7 -17.10 -33.62 25.22
CA LEU A 7 -15.71 -33.41 25.59
C LEU A 7 -15.50 -31.90 25.78
N LYS A 8 -14.75 -31.50 26.82
CA LYS A 8 -14.25 -30.11 26.92
C LYS A 8 -13.44 -29.80 25.66
N SER A 9 -13.52 -28.57 25.17
CA SER A 9 -12.74 -28.11 24.00
C SER A 9 -11.28 -28.54 24.16
N LEU A 10 -10.71 -29.14 23.11
CA LEU A 10 -9.30 -29.50 23.13
C LEU A 10 -8.51 -28.21 23.09
N ASN A 11 -7.69 -27.95 24.10
CA ASN A 11 -6.76 -26.85 24.03
C ASN A 11 -5.67 -27.27 23.03
N TYR A 12 -5.72 -26.71 21.82
CA TYR A 12 -4.65 -26.92 20.84
C TYR A 12 -3.37 -26.35 21.45
N ASN A 13 -2.32 -27.18 21.51
CA ASN A 13 -1.01 -26.70 21.92
C ASN A 13 -0.22 -26.42 20.64
N PRO A 14 -0.15 -25.17 20.18
CA PRO A 14 0.55 -24.82 18.95
C PRO A 14 2.04 -25.23 19.04
N SER A 15 2.60 -25.63 17.90
CA SER A 15 4.02 -25.98 17.81
C SER A 15 4.91 -24.73 17.81
N LEU A 16 4.36 -23.62 17.29
CA LEU A 16 4.93 -22.29 17.33
C LEU A 16 4.49 -21.54 18.59
N SER A 17 5.39 -20.74 19.14
CA SER A 17 4.99 -19.74 20.13
C SER A 17 4.03 -18.71 19.50
N GLY A 18 3.20 -18.07 20.33
CA GLY A 18 2.28 -17.03 19.84
C GLY A 18 2.98 -15.89 19.09
N GLN A 19 4.23 -15.58 19.46
CA GLN A 19 5.05 -14.59 18.78
C GLN A 19 5.49 -15.07 17.39
N GLU A 20 6.04 -16.28 17.27
CA GLU A 20 6.48 -16.83 15.97
C GLU A 20 5.32 -16.97 14.99
N LEU A 21 4.15 -17.37 15.47
CA LEU A 21 2.94 -17.46 14.64
C LEU A 21 2.49 -16.07 14.16
N SER A 22 2.60 -15.06 15.02
CA SER A 22 2.25 -13.68 14.68
C SER A 22 3.21 -13.06 13.67
N ASP A 23 4.51 -13.31 13.82
CA ASP A 23 5.53 -12.87 12.87
C ASP A 23 5.30 -13.53 11.51
N ASN A 24 4.98 -14.83 11.48
CA ASN A 24 4.63 -15.56 10.26
C ASN A 24 3.37 -15.01 9.57
N ILE A 25 2.31 -14.68 10.33
CA ILE A 25 1.09 -14.06 9.80
C ILE A 25 1.41 -12.69 9.20
N THR A 26 2.19 -11.88 9.90
CA THR A 26 2.58 -10.54 9.47
C THR A 26 3.40 -10.60 8.18
N GLN A 27 4.40 -11.48 8.13
CA GLN A 27 5.21 -11.70 6.94
C GLN A 27 4.37 -12.22 5.76
N ALA A 28 3.43 -13.14 6.01
CA ALA A 28 2.52 -13.63 5.00
C ALA A 28 1.63 -12.50 4.44
N ALA A 29 1.18 -11.57 5.29
CA ALA A 29 0.39 -10.42 4.86
C ALA A 29 1.17 -9.52 3.88
N PHE A 30 2.39 -9.12 4.25
CA PHE A 30 3.25 -8.26 3.42
C PHE A 30 3.71 -8.94 2.13
N ASN A 31 3.91 -10.25 2.14
CA ASN A 31 4.31 -10.99 0.94
C ASN A 31 3.15 -11.23 -0.03
N THR A 32 1.89 -11.16 0.43
CA THR A 32 0.72 -11.49 -0.39
C THR A 32 0.09 -10.26 -1.03
N SER A 33 0.13 -9.10 -0.38
CA SER A 33 -0.38 -7.86 -0.97
C SER A 33 0.68 -7.20 -1.85
N SER A 34 0.37 -7.07 -3.13
CA SER A 34 1.19 -6.33 -4.10
C SER A 34 1.25 -4.83 -3.78
N LEU A 35 0.24 -4.27 -3.11
CA LEU A 35 0.28 -2.89 -2.63
C LEU A 35 1.29 -2.76 -1.48
N LEU A 36 1.15 -3.58 -0.44
CA LEU A 36 2.00 -3.50 0.75
C LEU A 36 3.46 -3.85 0.48
N SER A 37 3.74 -4.69 -0.53
CA SER A 37 5.12 -5.01 -0.94
C SER A 37 5.85 -3.83 -1.61
N ASN A 38 5.14 -2.77 -1.99
CA ASN A 38 5.69 -1.57 -2.63
C ASN A 38 5.57 -0.32 -1.74
N ILE A 39 5.28 -0.49 -0.45
CA ILE A 39 5.20 0.58 0.54
C ILE A 39 6.35 0.39 1.54
N GLY A 40 6.89 1.49 2.07
CA GLY A 40 7.92 1.46 3.10
C GLY A 40 7.44 0.71 4.34
N GLN A 41 8.31 -0.09 4.94
CA GLN A 41 7.96 -0.91 6.10
C GLN A 41 8.90 -0.63 7.27
N HIS A 42 8.31 -0.32 8.42
CA HIS A 42 9.04 -0.11 9.65
C HIS A 42 8.43 -0.91 10.79
N SER A 43 9.26 -1.26 11.77
CA SER A 43 8.81 -1.86 13.03
C SER A 43 9.28 -1.02 14.20
N THR A 44 8.43 -0.84 15.20
CA THR A 44 8.70 -0.03 16.39
C THR A 44 8.04 -0.65 17.62
N ASP A 45 8.68 -0.52 18.77
CA ASP A 45 8.08 -0.77 20.08
C ASP A 45 7.53 0.52 20.73
N ASN A 46 7.86 1.68 20.16
CA ASN A 46 7.46 2.99 20.65
C ASN A 46 6.10 3.42 20.05
N PRO A 47 5.05 3.59 20.88
CA PRO A 47 3.73 4.06 20.42
C PRO A 47 3.73 5.54 19.98
N ASN A 48 4.81 6.28 20.23
CA ASN A 48 5.00 7.65 19.75
C ASN A 48 6.06 7.72 18.65
N TYR A 49 6.18 6.68 17.82
CA TYR A 49 7.08 6.69 16.68
C TYR A 49 6.81 7.90 15.79
N ARG A 50 7.88 8.53 15.34
CA ARG A 50 7.85 9.70 14.46
C ARG A 50 8.75 9.42 13.28
N ASN A 51 8.25 9.70 12.09
CA ASN A 51 9.09 9.70 10.91
C ASN A 51 9.56 11.12 10.59
N VAL A 52 10.73 11.24 9.98
CA VAL A 52 11.38 12.50 9.64
C VAL A 52 11.49 12.61 8.14
N TYR A 53 10.86 13.63 7.57
CA TYR A 53 10.85 13.86 6.14
C TYR A 53 11.53 15.18 5.79
N VAL A 54 12.16 15.21 4.61
CA VAL A 54 12.79 16.43 4.08
C VAL A 54 11.69 17.34 3.56
N SER A 55 11.48 18.49 4.21
CA SER A 55 10.49 19.48 3.80
C SER A 55 11.05 20.49 2.80
N GLN A 56 12.37 20.64 2.74
CA GLN A 56 13.06 21.52 1.78
C GLN A 56 14.36 20.90 1.32
N PHE A 57 14.50 20.67 0.01
CA PHE A 57 15.79 20.31 -0.57
C PHE A 57 16.73 21.52 -0.60
N PRO A 58 18.03 21.32 -0.36
CA PRO A 58 19.00 22.39 -0.50
C PRO A 58 19.06 22.82 -1.98
N SER A 59 19.21 24.13 -2.19
CA SER A 59 19.41 24.68 -3.53
C SER A 59 20.68 25.50 -3.57
N ALA A 60 21.43 25.32 -4.66
CA ALA A 60 22.63 26.09 -4.95
C ALA A 60 22.42 26.82 -6.26
N SER A 61 22.60 28.14 -6.27
CA SER A 61 22.60 28.93 -7.49
C SER A 61 24.02 29.15 -7.97
N ARG A 62 24.22 29.09 -9.29
CA ARG A 62 25.53 29.38 -9.88
C ARG A 62 25.77 30.89 -9.77
N PRO A 63 26.88 31.33 -9.16
CA PRO A 63 27.22 32.73 -9.13
C PRO A 63 27.59 33.20 -10.55
N THR A 64 27.30 34.46 -10.85
CA THR A 64 27.85 35.13 -12.02
C THR A 64 29.35 35.37 -11.83
N GLN A 65 30.11 35.34 -12.93
CA GLN A 65 31.56 35.56 -12.88
C GLN A 65 31.88 36.93 -12.25
N GLY A 66 32.70 36.94 -11.20
CA GLY A 66 33.06 38.15 -10.45
C GLY A 66 32.00 38.63 -9.45
N GLY A 67 30.88 37.92 -9.31
CA GLY A 67 29.84 38.20 -8.31
C GLY A 67 30.09 37.50 -6.97
N ASN A 68 29.35 37.92 -5.94
CA ASN A 68 29.33 37.22 -4.66
C ASN A 68 28.65 35.86 -4.80
N ILE A 69 29.19 34.84 -4.13
CA ILE A 69 28.56 33.52 -4.04
C ILE A 69 27.31 33.67 -3.15
N PRO A 70 26.09 33.45 -3.68
CA PRO A 70 24.88 33.53 -2.87
C PRO A 70 24.82 32.38 -1.86
N PHE A 71 24.19 32.63 -0.72
CA PHE A 71 23.91 31.55 0.24
C PHE A 71 22.99 30.50 -0.38
N SER A 72 23.35 29.23 -0.20
CA SER A 72 22.48 28.11 -0.53
C SER A 72 21.30 28.04 0.43
N ALA A 73 20.14 27.59 -0.05
CA ALA A 73 19.06 27.21 0.86
C ALA A 73 19.51 26.00 1.70
N VAL A 74 19.24 26.03 3.00
CA VAL A 74 19.53 24.92 3.92
C VAL A 74 18.42 23.88 3.83
N GLN A 75 18.78 22.62 4.01
CA GLN A 75 17.81 21.53 4.08
C GLN A 75 16.97 21.65 5.36
N SER A 76 15.66 21.56 5.22
CA SER A 76 14.71 21.58 6.34
C SER A 76 14.03 20.22 6.48
N TYR A 77 13.65 19.88 7.71
CA TYR A 77 13.00 18.62 8.05
C TYR A 77 11.71 18.87 8.83
N THR A 78 10.72 18.01 8.62
CA THR A 78 9.49 17.95 9.43
C THR A 78 9.35 16.57 10.03
N THR A 79 8.61 16.46 11.14
CA THR A 79 8.33 15.17 11.77
C THR A 79 6.84 14.93 11.81
N THR A 80 6.42 13.73 11.41
CA THR A 80 5.03 13.30 11.52
C THR A 80 4.92 12.16 12.51
N LEU A 81 3.90 12.22 13.37
CA LEU A 81 3.57 11.13 14.30
C LEU A 81 2.88 10.02 13.54
N SER A 82 3.25 8.77 13.80
CA SER A 82 2.47 7.63 13.30
C SER A 82 1.18 7.47 14.11
N ASP A 83 0.10 7.19 13.39
CA ASP A 83 -1.16 6.75 13.99
C ASP A 83 -1.21 5.21 13.95
N PHE A 84 -1.67 4.61 15.05
CA PHE A 84 -1.68 3.15 15.21
C PHE A 84 -3.11 2.64 15.30
N VAL A 85 -3.50 1.81 14.33
CA VAL A 85 -4.79 1.13 14.30
C VAL A 85 -4.61 -0.33 14.68
N LYS A 86 -5.44 -0.83 15.60
CA LYS A 86 -5.44 -2.26 15.95
C LYS A 86 -6.32 -3.04 14.98
N VAL A 87 -5.69 -3.97 14.25
CA VAL A 87 -6.38 -4.94 13.41
C VAL A 87 -6.57 -6.24 14.19
N THR A 88 -7.77 -6.82 14.16
CA THR A 88 -8.08 -8.07 14.87
C THR A 88 -8.80 -9.03 13.94
N THR A 89 -8.24 -10.22 13.79
CA THR A 89 -8.80 -11.32 13.01
C THR A 89 -9.01 -12.53 13.92
N ARG A 90 -10.05 -13.32 13.63
CA ARG A 90 -10.37 -14.52 14.39
C ARG A 90 -10.70 -15.66 13.44
N ILE A 91 -10.02 -16.78 13.63
CA ILE A 91 -10.32 -18.05 12.96
C ILE A 91 -10.75 -19.06 14.03
N GLU A 92 -11.82 -19.78 13.75
CA GLU A 92 -12.29 -20.88 14.59
C GLU A 92 -11.95 -22.22 13.93
N LEU A 93 -11.28 -23.09 14.66
CA LEU A 93 -10.99 -24.47 14.24
C LEU A 93 -11.81 -25.46 15.08
N THR A 94 -12.36 -26.47 14.42
CA THR A 94 -13.03 -27.61 15.07
C THR A 94 -12.02 -28.63 15.59
N ASN A 95 -12.39 -29.41 16.61
CA ASN A 95 -11.50 -30.41 17.19
C ASN A 95 -11.15 -31.53 16.19
N GLU A 96 -12.07 -31.87 15.28
CA GLU A 96 -11.84 -32.87 14.24
C GLU A 96 -10.70 -32.48 13.30
N VAL A 97 -10.72 -31.23 12.82
CA VAL A 97 -9.67 -30.68 11.94
C VAL A 97 -8.32 -30.75 12.62
N ILE A 98 -8.22 -30.38 13.89
CA ILE A 98 -6.96 -30.41 14.65
C ILE A 98 -6.38 -31.83 14.77
N ASN A 99 -7.22 -32.84 14.99
CA ASN A 99 -6.76 -34.20 15.27
C ASN A 99 -6.56 -35.06 14.03
N ILE A 100 -7.29 -34.78 12.94
CA ILE A 100 -7.36 -35.65 11.75
C ILE A 100 -6.68 -35.01 10.54
N SER A 101 -6.31 -33.73 10.61
CA SER A 101 -5.66 -33.03 9.50
C SER A 101 -4.40 -33.75 9.03
N LYS A 102 -4.31 -33.94 7.71
CA LYS A 102 -3.10 -34.39 7.01
C LYS A 102 -2.20 -33.23 6.56
N PHE A 103 -2.64 -31.99 6.76
CA PHE A 103 -1.93 -30.78 6.35
C PHE A 103 -1.54 -29.95 7.57
N ASP A 104 -0.53 -29.10 7.40
CA ASP A 104 -0.08 -28.18 8.42
C ASP A 104 -1.14 -27.09 8.63
N ILE A 105 -1.88 -27.22 9.74
CA ILE A 105 -2.96 -26.30 10.11
C ILE A 105 -2.38 -24.94 10.46
N GLU A 106 -1.19 -24.87 11.07
CA GLU A 106 -0.60 -23.62 11.52
C GLU A 106 -0.14 -22.80 10.33
N ALA A 107 0.58 -23.41 9.38
CA ALA A 107 1.00 -22.73 8.16
C ALA A 107 -0.20 -22.28 7.31
N ASN A 108 -1.23 -23.13 7.18
CA ASN A 108 -2.45 -22.78 6.45
C ASN A 108 -3.23 -21.65 7.13
N THR A 109 -3.40 -21.73 8.45
CA THR A 109 -4.04 -20.66 9.24
C THR A 109 -3.24 -19.37 9.13
N ALA A 110 -1.92 -19.41 9.24
CA ALA A 110 -1.07 -18.24 9.10
C ALA A 110 -1.21 -17.58 7.72
N SER A 111 -1.27 -18.39 6.65
CA SER A 111 -1.50 -17.88 5.29
C SER A 111 -2.88 -17.24 5.12
N LEU A 112 -3.95 -17.86 5.62
CA LEU A 112 -5.32 -17.35 5.50
C LEU A 112 -5.52 -16.08 6.34
N VAL A 113 -5.05 -16.09 7.59
CA VAL A 113 -5.07 -14.89 8.45
C VAL A 113 -4.21 -13.79 7.85
N GLY A 114 -3.03 -14.14 7.32
CA GLY A 114 -2.13 -13.21 6.65
C GLY A 114 -2.80 -12.50 5.47
N GLN A 115 -3.54 -13.23 4.62
CA GLN A 115 -4.32 -12.64 3.53
C GLN A 115 -5.35 -11.63 4.02
N VAL A 116 -6.17 -12.00 5.02
CA VAL A 116 -7.18 -11.09 5.58
C VAL A 116 -6.53 -9.87 6.24
N LEU A 117 -5.42 -10.08 6.94
CA LEU A 117 -4.64 -8.99 7.54
C LEU A 117 -4.09 -8.05 6.45
N ALA A 118 -3.59 -8.59 5.34
CA ALA A 118 -3.08 -7.81 4.22
C ALA A 118 -4.15 -6.90 3.65
N ASP A 119 -5.35 -7.43 3.41
CA ASP A 119 -6.48 -6.65 2.88
C ASP A 119 -6.91 -5.55 3.86
N GLN A 120 -6.95 -5.85 5.16
CA GLN A 120 -7.31 -4.86 6.18
C GLN A 120 -6.25 -3.76 6.33
N VAL A 121 -4.97 -4.09 6.30
CA VAL A 121 -3.88 -3.09 6.35
C VAL A 121 -3.88 -2.25 5.08
N ALA A 122 -4.07 -2.86 3.91
CA ALA A 122 -4.19 -2.13 2.65
C ALA A 122 -5.36 -1.15 2.65
N GLN A 123 -6.52 -1.54 3.18
CA GLN A 123 -7.67 -0.62 3.34
C GLN A 123 -7.35 0.56 4.25
N VAL A 124 -6.63 0.34 5.35
CA VAL A 124 -6.21 1.44 6.24
C VAL A 124 -5.26 2.39 5.51
N VAL A 125 -4.31 1.86 4.73
CA VAL A 125 -3.41 2.68 3.91
C VAL A 125 -4.19 3.50 2.88
N VAL A 126 -5.09 2.88 2.14
CA VAL A 126 -5.91 3.57 1.11
C VAL A 126 -6.76 4.67 1.76
N ALA A 127 -7.41 4.38 2.88
CA ALA A 127 -8.19 5.38 3.60
C ALA A 127 -7.33 6.56 4.09
N ASP A 128 -6.10 6.30 4.57
CA ASP A 128 -5.17 7.36 4.98
C ASP A 128 -4.73 8.22 3.78
N ILE A 129 -4.41 7.60 2.64
CA ILE A 129 -4.11 8.27 1.37
C ILE A 129 -5.25 9.21 0.97
N GLU A 130 -6.50 8.75 1.04
CA GLU A 130 -7.69 9.53 0.66
C GLU A 130 -7.85 10.81 1.50
N THR A 131 -7.48 10.78 2.78
CA THR A 131 -7.56 11.96 3.65
C THR A 131 -6.54 13.05 3.28
N ARG A 132 -5.54 12.71 2.47
CA ARG A 132 -4.41 13.58 2.09
C ARG A 132 -4.53 14.10 0.66
N LEU A 133 -5.61 13.78 -0.06
CA LEU A 133 -5.80 14.20 -1.45
C LEU A 133 -5.97 15.72 -1.56
N THR A 134 -5.28 16.33 -2.53
CA THR A 134 -5.37 17.77 -2.84
C THR A 134 -5.45 18.01 -4.33
N ASP A 135 -6.28 18.99 -4.74
CA ASP A 135 -6.39 19.43 -6.14
C ASP A 135 -5.31 20.46 -6.52
N THR A 136 -4.60 21.01 -5.54
CA THR A 136 -3.64 22.08 -5.78
C THR A 136 -2.25 21.50 -6.01
N LYS A 137 -1.69 21.72 -7.21
CA LYS A 137 -0.30 21.34 -7.49
C LYS A 137 0.63 22.02 -6.48
N ILE A 138 1.34 21.20 -5.71
CA ILE A 138 2.30 21.67 -4.73
C ILE A 138 3.59 22.08 -5.45
N THR A 139 3.74 23.38 -5.70
CA THR A 139 4.97 23.95 -6.28
C THR A 139 6.06 24.21 -5.24
N ASN A 140 5.68 24.27 -3.95
CA ASN A 140 6.61 24.36 -2.82
C ASN A 140 5.93 23.78 -1.56
N PRO A 141 6.40 22.64 -1.01
CA PRO A 141 5.80 22.00 0.17
C PRO A 141 5.77 22.91 1.42
N ILE A 142 6.60 23.96 1.46
CA ILE A 142 6.74 24.83 2.63
C ILE A 142 5.66 25.92 2.69
N THR A 143 5.24 26.47 1.54
CA THR A 143 4.42 27.70 1.53
C THR A 143 2.94 27.45 1.82
N ALA A 144 2.50 26.20 1.73
CA ALA A 144 1.10 25.84 1.82
C ALA A 144 0.70 25.15 3.14
N GLY A 145 1.66 24.90 4.06
CA GLY A 145 1.36 24.27 5.35
C GLY A 145 0.96 22.80 5.28
N TYR A 146 1.20 22.15 4.14
CA TYR A 146 0.81 20.78 3.86
C TYR A 146 1.98 19.83 4.07
N ASN A 147 1.79 18.89 4.99
CA ASN A 147 2.85 18.03 5.52
C ASN A 147 2.95 16.66 4.83
N GLU A 148 2.02 16.24 3.96
CA GLU A 148 2.00 14.88 3.40
C GLU A 148 0.98 14.73 2.25
N ASP A 149 0.65 15.82 1.57
CA ASP A 149 -0.44 15.88 0.60
C ASP A 149 -0.15 15.09 -0.69
N ILE A 150 -1.22 14.52 -1.25
CA ILE A 150 -1.19 13.71 -2.47
C ILE A 150 -1.94 14.45 -3.56
N LEU A 151 -1.26 14.77 -4.66
CA LEU A 151 -1.88 15.49 -5.77
C LEU A 151 -2.88 14.60 -6.51
N GLN A 152 -4.14 15.01 -6.52
CA GLN A 152 -5.18 14.37 -7.30
C GLN A 152 -5.13 14.86 -8.76
N VAL A 153 -4.88 13.94 -9.69
CA VAL A 153 -4.95 14.21 -11.13
C VAL A 153 -6.30 13.72 -11.64
N LYS A 154 -7.16 14.64 -12.07
CA LYS A 154 -8.53 14.32 -12.51
C LYS A 154 -8.62 14.20 -14.02
N SER A 155 -9.35 13.18 -14.48
CA SER A 155 -9.87 13.16 -15.85
C SER A 155 -10.73 14.38 -16.10
N SER A 156 -10.71 14.88 -17.33
CA SER A 156 -11.64 15.95 -17.76
C SER A 156 -13.07 15.43 -17.99
N PHE A 157 -13.30 14.12 -17.82
CA PHE A 157 -14.58 13.45 -18.05
C PHE A 157 -15.07 12.80 -16.75
N SER A 158 -16.35 12.98 -16.44
CA SER A 158 -16.95 12.51 -15.19
C SER A 158 -17.17 11.00 -15.24
N GLY A 159 -16.62 10.27 -14.27
CA GLY A 159 -16.79 8.82 -14.14
C GLY A 159 -16.08 8.00 -15.23
N GLU A 160 -15.18 8.63 -15.98
CA GLU A 160 -14.42 7.98 -17.04
C GLU A 160 -12.97 8.47 -17.00
N TRP A 161 -12.03 7.58 -17.28
CA TRP A 161 -10.61 7.94 -17.38
C TRP A 161 -10.28 8.88 -18.54
N GLY A 162 -11.14 8.91 -19.55
CA GLY A 162 -11.02 9.75 -20.73
C GLY A 162 -12.10 9.38 -21.75
N ARG A 163 -12.49 10.34 -22.59
CA ARG A 163 -13.47 10.10 -23.67
C ARG A 163 -12.97 9.13 -24.74
N ASP A 164 -11.67 9.15 -24.96
CA ASP A 164 -10.96 8.30 -25.90
C ASP A 164 -9.56 7.99 -25.35
N ILE A 165 -8.86 7.10 -26.05
CA ILE A 165 -7.54 6.65 -25.65
C ILE A 165 -6.48 7.77 -25.62
N ASN A 166 -6.66 8.83 -26.42
CA ASN A 166 -5.77 9.99 -26.37
C ASN A 166 -5.98 10.78 -25.07
N SER A 167 -7.23 10.93 -24.63
CA SER A 167 -7.58 11.58 -23.37
C SER A 167 -7.03 10.81 -22.16
N VAL A 168 -7.09 9.47 -22.20
CA VAL A 168 -6.47 8.60 -21.19
C VAL A 168 -4.95 8.74 -21.21
N TYR A 169 -4.33 8.76 -22.38
CA TYR A 169 -2.89 8.99 -22.52
C TYR A 169 -2.48 10.33 -21.93
N ASP A 170 -3.21 11.41 -22.24
CA ASP A 170 -2.93 12.75 -21.72
C ASP A 170 -3.05 12.82 -20.20
N LEU A 171 -4.03 12.12 -19.61
CA LEU A 171 -4.18 11.99 -18.17
C LEU A 171 -2.94 11.34 -17.54
N LEU A 172 -2.54 10.16 -18.04
CA LEU A 172 -1.40 9.41 -17.51
C LEU A 172 -0.07 10.14 -17.74
N ALA A 173 0.15 10.70 -18.93
CA ALA A 173 1.33 11.49 -19.24
C ALA A 173 1.42 12.76 -18.36
N THR A 174 0.28 13.36 -18.02
CA THR A 174 0.22 14.48 -17.07
C THR A 174 0.64 14.02 -15.68
N ALA A 175 0.15 12.87 -15.19
CA ALA A 175 0.57 12.32 -13.91
C ALA A 175 2.09 12.07 -13.87
N VAL A 176 2.67 11.47 -14.92
CA VAL A 176 4.12 11.27 -15.03
C VAL A 176 4.89 12.59 -14.93
N LYS A 177 4.46 13.61 -15.68
CA LYS A 177 5.12 14.92 -15.70
C LYS A 177 5.08 15.66 -14.36
N LEU A 178 4.16 15.28 -13.47
CA LEU A 178 4.01 15.91 -12.16
C LEU A 178 4.92 15.32 -11.09
N ILE A 179 5.47 14.12 -11.32
CA ILE A 179 6.42 13.49 -10.40
C ILE A 179 7.79 14.18 -10.49
N PRO A 180 8.40 14.60 -9.37
CA PRO A 180 9.76 15.11 -9.36
C PRO A 180 10.78 14.06 -9.81
N ASP A 181 11.81 14.48 -10.54
CA ASP A 181 12.89 13.60 -11.05
C ASP A 181 13.51 12.67 -9.98
N THR A 182 13.56 13.13 -8.72
CA THR A 182 14.07 12.34 -7.59
C THR A 182 13.28 11.04 -7.34
N TYR A 183 11.97 11.06 -7.59
CA TYR A 183 11.06 9.92 -7.36
C TYR A 183 10.69 9.18 -8.65
N ASP A 184 10.98 9.78 -9.81
CA ASP A 184 10.65 9.23 -11.13
C ASP A 184 11.33 7.88 -11.42
N ALA A 185 12.52 7.64 -10.83
CA ALA A 185 13.30 6.43 -11.07
C ALA A 185 12.61 5.13 -10.61
N ASN A 186 11.88 5.18 -9.49
CA ASN A 186 11.20 4.03 -8.89
C ASN A 186 9.67 4.12 -9.01
N SER A 187 9.16 5.10 -9.75
CA SER A 187 7.72 5.32 -9.88
C SER A 187 7.04 4.16 -10.62
N LYS A 188 5.85 3.78 -10.13
CA LYS A 188 5.02 2.71 -10.71
C LYS A 188 3.57 3.17 -10.81
N LEU A 189 2.80 2.50 -11.67
CA LEU A 189 1.34 2.62 -11.71
C LEU A 189 0.74 1.50 -10.85
N PHE A 190 -0.06 1.87 -9.85
CA PHE A 190 -0.83 0.95 -9.02
C PHE A 190 -2.30 1.06 -9.38
N CYS A 191 -2.90 -0.05 -9.79
CA CYS A 191 -4.32 -0.10 -10.14
C CYS A 191 -4.88 -1.50 -9.87
N ASN A 192 -6.20 -1.61 -9.74
CA ASN A 192 -6.82 -2.93 -9.70
C ASN A 192 -6.94 -3.54 -11.10
N LYS A 193 -7.35 -4.81 -11.15
CA LYS A 193 -7.47 -5.57 -12.40
C LYS A 193 -8.54 -5.00 -13.35
N ASN A 194 -9.63 -4.46 -12.82
CA ASN A 194 -10.72 -3.90 -13.63
C ASN A 194 -10.23 -2.64 -14.35
N ASN A 195 -9.67 -1.70 -13.59
CA ASN A 195 -9.06 -0.48 -14.10
C ASN A 195 -8.01 -0.82 -15.17
N PHE A 196 -7.08 -1.74 -14.87
CA PHE A 196 -6.10 -2.21 -15.86
C PHE A 196 -6.74 -2.69 -17.18
N THR A 197 -7.81 -3.47 -17.09
CA THR A 197 -8.51 -4.02 -18.25
C THR A 197 -9.15 -2.91 -19.08
N ASP A 198 -9.72 -1.89 -18.45
CA ASP A 198 -10.32 -0.74 -19.13
C ASP A 198 -9.30 0.01 -20.00
N PHE A 199 -8.07 0.20 -19.51
CA PHE A 199 -6.99 0.80 -20.29
C PHE A 199 -6.44 -0.12 -21.36
N ALA A 200 -6.18 -1.38 -21.01
CA ALA A 200 -5.55 -2.34 -21.92
C ALA A 200 -6.46 -2.69 -23.12
N ALA A 201 -7.78 -2.61 -22.94
CA ALA A 201 -8.76 -2.85 -23.99
C ALA A 201 -9.04 -1.60 -24.86
N SER A 202 -8.53 -0.43 -24.48
CA SER A 202 -8.82 0.81 -25.19
C SER A 202 -8.11 0.87 -26.55
N ILE A 203 -8.89 1.11 -27.60
CA ILE A 203 -8.43 1.24 -28.99
C ILE A 203 -8.67 2.65 -29.52
N THR A 204 -7.86 3.10 -30.47
CA THR A 204 -8.11 4.36 -31.18
C THR A 204 -9.36 4.25 -32.05
N ALA A 205 -9.87 5.40 -32.51
CA ALA A 205 -10.95 5.45 -33.50
C ALA A 205 -10.61 4.70 -34.80
N ASP A 206 -9.32 4.56 -35.12
CA ASP A 206 -8.80 3.84 -36.29
C ASP A 206 -8.58 2.33 -36.01
N GLY A 207 -8.89 1.85 -34.80
CA GLY A 207 -8.74 0.45 -34.40
C GLY A 207 -7.31 0.04 -34.03
N GLU A 208 -6.40 1.00 -33.89
CA GLU A 208 -5.02 0.75 -33.44
C GLU A 208 -4.97 0.72 -31.90
N GLN A 209 -4.15 -0.16 -31.33
CA GLN A 209 -3.80 -0.05 -29.92
C GLN A 209 -2.81 1.11 -29.76
N VAL A 210 -3.15 2.08 -28.90
CA VAL A 210 -2.14 3.03 -28.45
C VAL A 210 -1.14 2.24 -27.61
N TRP A 211 0.16 2.44 -27.90
CA TRP A 211 1.27 1.78 -27.21
C TRP A 211 1.47 2.31 -25.77
N LEU A 212 0.38 2.41 -25.01
CA LEU A 212 0.38 2.78 -23.60
C LEU A 212 1.01 1.70 -22.75
N ILE A 213 0.78 0.43 -23.10
CA ILE A 213 1.26 -0.73 -22.34
C ILE A 213 2.11 -1.59 -23.27
N GLN A 214 3.39 -1.70 -22.95
CA GLN A 214 4.34 -2.55 -23.67
C GLN A 214 5.01 -3.50 -22.68
N ASN A 215 4.85 -4.82 -22.87
CA ASN A 215 5.42 -5.83 -21.97
C ASN A 215 5.05 -5.64 -20.48
N GLY A 216 3.86 -5.12 -20.19
CA GLY A 216 3.42 -4.82 -18.82
C GLY A 216 3.96 -3.50 -18.26
N LEU A 217 4.62 -2.68 -19.07
CA LEU A 217 5.12 -1.36 -18.69
C LEU A 217 4.25 -0.24 -19.27
N LEU A 218 3.87 0.71 -18.42
CA LEU A 218 3.25 1.97 -18.80
C LEU A 218 4.29 2.85 -19.52
N LEU A 219 3.93 3.33 -20.71
CA LEU A 219 4.78 4.16 -21.59
C LEU A 219 6.14 3.50 -21.89
N GLY A 220 6.21 2.16 -21.84
CA GLY A 220 7.44 1.39 -22.05
C GLY A 220 8.52 1.59 -20.96
N ARG A 221 8.18 2.24 -19.84
CA ARG A 221 9.14 2.59 -18.78
C ARG A 221 8.68 2.20 -17.37
N TYR A 222 7.46 2.54 -16.99
CA TYR A 222 7.00 2.43 -15.61
C TYR A 222 6.31 1.08 -15.38
N GLU A 223 6.63 0.39 -14.29
CA GLU A 223 5.98 -0.87 -13.94
C GLU A 223 4.49 -0.65 -13.61
N ILE A 224 3.64 -1.60 -14.03
CA ILE A 224 2.23 -1.64 -13.63
C ILE A 224 2.06 -2.74 -12.58
N VAL A 225 1.63 -2.36 -11.39
CA VAL A 225 1.38 -3.25 -10.26
C VAL A 225 -0.13 -3.41 -10.10
N ILE A 226 -0.61 -4.66 -10.25
CA ILE A 226 -2.01 -5.00 -10.04
C ILE A 226 -2.27 -5.22 -8.56
N CYS A 227 -3.10 -4.37 -7.97
CA CYS A 227 -3.48 -4.37 -6.56
C CYS A 227 -4.97 -4.67 -6.43
N ASP A 228 -5.30 -5.91 -6.07
CA ASP A 228 -6.70 -6.34 -5.89
C ASP A 228 -7.40 -5.61 -4.73
N GLN A 229 -6.63 -4.98 -3.82
CA GLN A 229 -7.14 -4.19 -2.69
C GLN A 229 -7.60 -2.77 -3.06
N LEU A 230 -7.32 -2.31 -4.29
CA LEU A 230 -7.76 -0.99 -4.74
C LEU A 230 -9.19 -1.04 -5.28
N ASP A 231 -9.96 -0.03 -4.94
CA ASP A 231 -11.30 0.15 -5.48
C ASP A 231 -11.27 0.41 -7.00
N ASP A 232 -12.38 0.09 -7.65
CA ASP A 232 -12.62 0.52 -9.03
C ASP A 232 -12.51 2.05 -9.12
N ASP A 233 -12.14 2.57 -10.29
CA ASP A 233 -11.94 4.01 -10.52
C ASP A 233 -10.81 4.67 -9.69
N THR A 234 -9.97 3.88 -9.03
CA THR A 234 -8.81 4.36 -8.27
C THR A 234 -7.48 3.88 -8.87
N MET A 235 -6.55 4.82 -9.04
CA MET A 235 -5.18 4.54 -9.44
C MET A 235 -4.21 5.46 -8.71
N TYR A 236 -3.03 4.93 -8.41
CA TYR A 236 -1.91 5.72 -7.88
C TYR A 236 -0.73 5.66 -8.83
N PHE A 237 -0.03 6.77 -8.99
CA PHE A 237 1.21 6.83 -9.75
C PHE A 237 2.29 7.55 -8.94
N GLY A 238 3.43 6.90 -8.76
CA GLY A 238 4.56 7.46 -8.02
C GLY A 238 5.40 6.38 -7.34
N ASP A 239 6.33 6.83 -6.49
CA ASP A 239 7.15 5.99 -5.63
C ASP A 239 6.47 5.84 -4.26
N LEU A 240 5.67 4.79 -4.09
CA LEU A 240 4.96 4.52 -2.83
C LEU A 240 5.91 4.12 -1.69
N GLU A 241 7.07 3.55 -2.00
CA GLU A 241 8.07 3.15 -1.01
C GLU A 241 8.68 4.39 -0.34
N ALA A 242 8.93 5.44 -1.12
CA ALA A 242 9.41 6.71 -0.60
C ALA A 242 8.32 7.61 -0.01
N ALA A 243 7.05 7.41 -0.40
CA ALA A 243 5.94 8.28 -0.01
C ALA A 243 5.20 7.81 1.25
N PHE A 244 5.10 6.50 1.48
CA PHE A 244 4.32 5.94 2.59
C PHE A 244 5.13 4.92 3.37
N ASP A 245 4.89 4.91 4.68
CA ASP A 245 5.48 3.95 5.60
C ASP A 245 4.38 3.27 6.42
N VAL A 246 4.28 1.95 6.28
CA VAL A 246 3.50 1.12 7.19
C VAL A 246 4.37 0.79 8.40
N VAL A 247 3.96 1.29 9.55
CA VAL A 247 4.66 1.06 10.82
C VAL A 247 3.93 -0.02 11.61
N SER A 248 4.59 -1.16 11.78
CA SER A 248 4.13 -2.27 12.62
C SER A 248 4.60 -2.12 14.06
N MET A 249 3.69 -2.31 15.02
CA MET A 249 4.07 -2.31 16.44
C MET A 249 4.47 -3.71 16.91
N SER A 250 5.73 -3.89 17.30
CA SER A 250 6.23 -5.17 17.83
C SER A 250 5.68 -5.45 19.23
N GLY A 251 5.36 -6.71 19.53
CA GLY A 251 4.96 -7.16 20.88
C GLY A 251 3.52 -6.81 21.31
N ASN A 252 2.74 -6.13 20.47
CA ASN A 252 1.31 -5.87 20.71
C ASN A 252 0.40 -6.82 19.91
N GLN A 253 0.98 -7.90 19.40
CA GLN A 253 0.28 -8.93 18.66
C GLN A 253 -0.08 -10.06 19.63
N THR A 254 -1.36 -10.35 19.78
CA THR A 254 -1.86 -11.41 20.65
C THR A 254 -2.53 -12.48 19.80
N VAL A 255 -2.00 -13.70 19.83
CA VAL A 255 -2.62 -14.86 19.18
C VAL A 255 -3.16 -15.78 20.28
N ASP A 256 -4.49 -15.87 20.37
CA ASP A 256 -5.18 -16.74 21.33
C ASP A 256 -5.78 -17.96 20.60
N PRO A 257 -5.24 -19.17 20.79
CA PRO A 257 -5.81 -20.38 20.19
C PRO A 257 -7.10 -20.76 20.94
N VAL A 258 -8.26 -20.49 20.34
CA VAL A 258 -9.56 -20.92 20.88
C VAL A 258 -10.21 -21.91 19.94
N THR A 259 -10.44 -23.13 20.42
CA THR A 259 -11.15 -24.18 19.69
C THR A 259 -12.61 -24.25 20.12
N LYS A 260 -13.48 -24.63 19.18
CA LYS A 260 -14.89 -24.87 19.48
C LYS A 260 -15.13 -26.37 19.65
N PRO A 261 -15.90 -26.81 20.65
CA PRO A 261 -16.34 -28.20 20.73
C PRO A 261 -17.21 -28.55 19.51
N ASP A 262 -16.98 -29.74 18.94
CA ASP A 262 -17.78 -30.27 17.84
C ASP A 262 -19.25 -30.42 18.29
N ARG A 263 -20.20 -30.06 17.42
CA ARG A 263 -21.65 -30.16 17.68
C ARG A 263 -22.20 -31.53 17.36
#